data_AF-A0AAF0S2X8-F1
#
_entry.id   AF-A0AAF0S2X8-F1
#
_cell.length_a   1.000
_cell.length_b   1.000
_cell.length_c   1.000
_cell.angle_alpha   90.00
_cell.angle_beta   90.00
_cell.angle_gamma   90.00
#
_symmetry.space_group_name_H-M   'P 1'
#
loop_
_entity.id
_entity.type
_entity.pdbx_description
1 polymer ?
#
loop_
_entity_poly.entity_id
_entity_poly.type
_entity_poly.pdbx_seq_one_letter_code
_entity_poly.pdbx_strand_id
1 'polypeptide(L)'
;MDGAALHEVTMRTALALPAVEETQPFGEQSVVYKVVGRMFVLATTLRGVPIVNLKCAPPHGAALVRDHAEVTPGWHMDKRHWITLAPGDGIDETMVEDLVANSYDLVVAGLPRHRRPLDPVGRRAEGSDPAAGQDLGDVADDLRGETVTRLEHRAGTIR
;
A
#
# COMPACT_ATOMS: atom_id res chain seq x y z
N MET A 1 17.23 1.26 1.54
CA MET A 1 17.20 2.47 0.68
C MET A 1 16.68 3.69 1.44
N ASP A 2 16.97 4.91 0.97
CA ASP A 2 16.40 6.14 1.56
C ASP A 2 14.93 6.37 1.13
N GLY A 3 14.30 7.38 1.73
CA GLY A 3 12.87 7.63 1.51
C GLY A 3 12.52 8.21 0.15
N ALA A 4 13.45 8.95 -0.48
CA ALA A 4 13.22 9.47 -1.82
C ALA A 4 13.27 8.33 -2.84
N ALA A 5 14.27 7.45 -2.71
CA ALA A 5 14.39 6.25 -3.52
C ALA A 5 13.20 5.30 -3.33
N LEU A 6 12.69 5.15 -2.10
CA LEU A 6 11.50 4.33 -1.82
C LEU A 6 10.27 4.84 -2.61
N HIS A 7 10.01 6.15 -2.60
CA HIS A 7 8.91 6.75 -3.35
C HIS A 7 9.13 6.68 -4.86
N GLU A 8 10.36 6.92 -5.34
CA GLU A 8 10.71 6.84 -6.76
C GLU A 8 10.47 5.43 -7.33
N VAL A 9 11.00 4.40 -6.67
CA VAL A 9 10.81 3.00 -7.09
C VAL A 9 9.33 2.62 -7.04
N THR A 10 8.63 3.03 -5.98
CA THR A 10 7.18 2.79 -5.86
C THR A 10 6.40 3.38 -7.03
N MET A 11 6.63 4.67 -7.34
CA MET A 11 5.98 5.37 -8.46
C MET A 11 6.31 4.70 -9.79
N ARG A 12 7.60 4.49 -10.06
CA ARG A 12 8.08 3.89 -11.32
C ARG A 12 7.44 2.54 -11.56
N THR A 13 7.42 1.69 -10.53
CA THR A 13 6.86 0.33 -10.63
C THR A 13 5.35 0.37 -10.76
N ALA A 14 4.65 1.16 -9.96
CA ALA A 14 3.18 1.25 -10.01
C ALA A 14 2.69 1.77 -11.37
N LEU A 15 3.32 2.82 -11.91
CA LEU A 15 2.93 3.40 -13.21
C LEU A 15 3.27 2.51 -14.41
N ALA A 16 4.19 1.55 -14.24
CA ALA A 16 4.47 0.55 -15.25
C ALA A 16 3.42 -0.57 -15.32
N LEU A 17 2.49 -0.65 -14.35
CA LEU A 17 1.46 -1.68 -14.30
C LEU A 17 0.24 -1.33 -15.19
N PRO A 18 -0.43 -2.33 -15.78
CA PRO A 18 -1.58 -2.07 -16.65
C PRO A 18 -2.74 -1.37 -15.92
N ALA A 19 -3.34 -0.38 -16.59
CA ALA A 19 -4.54 0.31 -16.14
C ALA A 19 -4.44 0.94 -14.74
N VAL A 20 -3.25 1.44 -14.40
CA VAL A 20 -3.04 2.21 -13.16
C VAL A 20 -3.40 3.68 -13.34
N GLU A 21 -4.09 4.20 -12.34
CA GLU A 21 -4.46 5.58 -12.12
C GLU A 21 -3.67 6.11 -10.92
N GLU A 22 -3.13 7.33 -11.03
CA GLU A 22 -2.56 8.08 -9.91
C GLU A 22 -3.55 9.15 -9.45
N THR A 23 -3.78 9.26 -8.13
CA THR A 23 -4.67 10.29 -7.54
C THR A 23 -4.12 10.84 -6.24
N GLN A 24 -4.63 12.00 -5.81
CA GLN A 24 -4.23 12.66 -4.56
C GLN A 24 -5.46 13.05 -3.71
N PRO A 25 -6.28 12.07 -3.26
CA PRO A 25 -7.53 12.35 -2.56
C PRO A 25 -7.36 13.00 -1.18
N PHE A 26 -6.14 12.98 -0.63
CA PHE A 26 -5.82 13.49 0.71
C PHE A 26 -4.84 14.69 0.68
N GLY A 27 -4.68 15.32 -0.50
CA GLY A 27 -3.77 16.43 -0.72
C GLY A 27 -2.48 16.04 -1.44
N GLU A 28 -1.71 17.06 -1.83
CA GLU A 28 -0.57 16.96 -2.76
C GLU A 28 0.59 16.07 -2.28
N GLN A 29 0.65 15.76 -0.98
CA GLN A 29 1.71 14.92 -0.39
C GLN A 29 1.30 13.46 -0.20
N SER A 30 0.09 13.07 -0.59
CA SER A 30 -0.43 11.70 -0.45
C SER A 30 -0.90 11.17 -1.79
N VAL A 31 -0.06 10.37 -2.42
CA VAL A 31 -0.31 9.80 -3.74
C VAL A 31 -0.89 8.39 -3.58
N VAL A 32 -2.05 8.15 -4.21
CA VAL A 32 -2.75 6.86 -4.21
C VAL A 32 -2.75 6.30 -5.62
N TYR A 33 -2.19 5.10 -5.77
CA TYR A 33 -2.26 4.35 -7.03
C TYR A 33 -3.41 3.35 -6.99
N LYS A 34 -4.19 3.33 -8.06
CA LYS A 34 -5.38 2.50 -8.19
C LYS A 34 -5.38 1.72 -9.49
N VAL A 35 -5.95 0.53 -9.47
CA VAL A 35 -6.28 -0.25 -10.67
C VAL A 35 -7.80 -0.40 -10.75
N VAL A 36 -8.39 0.08 -11.84
CA VAL A 36 -9.85 0.03 -12.07
C VAL A 36 -10.64 0.61 -10.87
N GLY A 37 -10.17 1.75 -10.36
CA GLY A 37 -10.77 2.46 -9.21
C GLY A 37 -10.51 1.82 -7.84
N ARG A 38 -9.70 0.75 -7.76
CA ARG A 38 -9.33 0.08 -6.50
C ARG A 38 -7.90 0.42 -6.11
N MET A 39 -7.71 0.99 -4.93
CA MET A 39 -6.36 1.31 -4.44
C MET A 39 -5.55 0.06 -4.11
N PHE A 40 -4.26 0.13 -4.39
CA PHE A 40 -3.28 -0.90 -4.04
C PHE A 40 -2.00 -0.31 -3.42
N VAL A 41 -1.73 1.00 -3.62
CA VAL A 41 -0.61 1.70 -2.99
C VAL A 41 -1.09 3.05 -2.46
N LEU A 42 -0.57 3.46 -1.30
CA LEU A 42 -0.57 4.85 -0.82
C LEU A 42 0.87 5.24 -0.46
N ALA A 43 1.46 6.18 -1.19
CA ALA A 43 2.74 6.80 -0.87
C ALA A 43 2.50 8.15 -0.19
N THR A 44 3.05 8.33 1.02
CA THR A 44 2.84 9.55 1.81
C THR A 44 4.01 9.79 2.75
N THR A 45 3.93 10.83 3.58
CA THR A 45 4.92 11.15 4.61
C THR A 45 4.31 11.06 6.00
N LEU A 46 4.90 10.25 6.87
CA LEU A 46 4.53 10.13 8.27
C LEU A 46 5.59 10.82 9.14
N ARG A 47 5.24 11.94 9.77
CA ARG A 47 6.13 12.71 10.67
C ARG A 47 7.49 13.04 10.02
N GLY A 48 7.47 13.40 8.73
CA GLY A 48 8.68 13.72 7.95
C GLY A 48 9.39 12.53 7.33
N VAL A 49 8.92 11.30 7.56
CA VAL A 49 9.48 10.08 6.97
C VAL A 49 8.62 9.61 5.79
N PRO A 50 9.16 9.50 4.57
CA PRO A 50 8.45 8.91 3.43
C PRO A 50 8.09 7.45 3.72
N ILE A 51 6.82 7.10 3.61
CA ILE A 51 6.31 5.74 3.82
C ILE A 51 5.44 5.31 2.63
N VAL A 52 5.26 4.00 2.49
CA VAL A 52 4.41 3.40 1.46
C VAL A 52 3.51 2.34 2.10
N ASN A 53 2.20 2.50 1.99
CA ASN A 53 1.23 1.47 2.33
C ASN A 53 0.93 0.60 1.11
N LEU A 54 0.99 -0.72 1.29
CA LEU A 54 0.76 -1.72 0.25
C LEU A 54 -0.25 -2.74 0.73
N LYS A 55 -1.16 -3.14 -0.17
CA LYS A 55 -2.06 -4.26 0.08
C LYS A 55 -1.26 -5.56 0.09
N CYS A 56 -1.60 -6.46 0.99
CA CYS A 56 -0.89 -7.71 1.18
C CYS A 56 -1.84 -8.83 1.62
N ALA A 57 -1.53 -10.06 1.22
CA ALA A 57 -2.24 -11.23 1.74
C ALA A 57 -1.92 -11.39 3.24
N PRO A 58 -2.90 -11.67 4.13
CA PRO A 58 -2.66 -11.62 5.57
C PRO A 58 -1.50 -12.51 6.08
N PRO A 59 -1.32 -13.76 5.62
CA PRO A 59 -0.18 -14.59 6.04
C PRO A 59 1.17 -14.00 5.59
N HIS A 60 1.22 -13.42 4.39
CA HIS A 60 2.43 -12.81 3.85
C HIS A 60 2.76 -11.50 4.58
N GLY A 61 1.76 -10.65 4.83
CA GLY A 61 1.93 -9.41 5.60
C GLY A 61 2.42 -9.67 7.01
N ALA A 62 1.87 -10.68 7.69
CA ALA A 62 2.32 -11.08 9.02
C ALA A 62 3.78 -11.58 9.03
N ALA A 63 4.21 -12.30 7.98
CA ALA A 63 5.60 -12.73 7.83
C ALA A 63 6.53 -11.53 7.60
N LEU A 64 6.19 -10.62 6.69
CA LEU A 64 6.99 -9.43 6.39
C LEU A 64 7.18 -8.55 7.63
N VAL A 65 6.11 -8.31 8.39
CA VAL A 65 6.17 -7.52 9.64
C VAL A 65 7.05 -8.19 10.71
N ARG A 66 7.10 -9.52 10.74
CA ARG A 66 7.95 -10.26 11.68
C ARG A 66 9.42 -10.22 11.27
N ASP A 67 9.68 -10.34 9.97
CA ASP A 67 11.02 -10.63 9.45
C ASP A 67 11.80 -9.37 9.03
N HIS A 68 11.13 -8.22 8.85
CA HIS A 68 11.74 -6.97 8.42
C HIS A 68 11.41 -5.81 9.37
N ALA A 69 12.43 -5.13 9.89
CA ALA A 69 12.25 -4.04 10.87
C ALA A 69 11.57 -2.80 10.28
N GLU A 70 11.73 -2.59 8.97
CA GLU A 70 11.16 -1.48 8.21
C GLU A 70 9.70 -1.71 7.81
N VAL A 71 9.15 -2.91 8.05
CA VAL A 71 7.78 -3.27 7.69
C VAL A 71 6.91 -3.30 8.94
N THR A 72 5.84 -2.52 8.91
CA THR A 72 4.87 -2.45 10.01
C THR A 72 3.45 -2.75 9.52
N PRO A 73 2.49 -3.06 10.40
CA PRO A 73 1.09 -3.16 10.01
C PRO A 73 0.57 -1.82 9.45
N GLY A 74 -0.32 -1.89 8.46
CA GLY A 74 -0.77 -0.74 7.67
C GLY A 74 -1.19 0.48 8.48
N TRP A 75 -0.55 1.62 8.22
CA TRP A 75 -0.89 2.91 8.78
C TRP A 75 -2.21 3.43 8.19
N HIS A 76 -3.16 3.75 9.07
CA HIS A 76 -4.53 4.21 8.74
C HIS A 76 -5.37 3.24 7.88
N MET A 77 -4.93 1.99 7.73
CA MET A 77 -5.61 0.97 6.94
C MET A 77 -5.98 -0.25 7.81
N ASP A 78 -6.71 -1.20 7.24
CA ASP A 78 -6.88 -2.52 7.86
C ASP A 78 -5.53 -3.24 7.93
N LYS A 79 -5.00 -3.34 9.16
CA LYS A 79 -3.70 -3.92 9.51
C LYS A 79 -3.56 -5.40 9.15
N ARG A 80 -4.66 -6.10 8.84
CA ARG A 80 -4.66 -7.48 8.36
C ARG A 80 -4.32 -7.57 6.87
N HIS A 81 -4.70 -6.57 6.10
CA HIS A 81 -4.63 -6.57 4.64
C HIS A 81 -3.66 -5.55 4.08
N TRP A 82 -3.06 -4.73 4.94
CA TRP A 82 -2.13 -3.68 4.56
C TRP A 82 -0.88 -3.70 5.43
N ILE A 83 0.25 -3.42 4.80
CA ILE A 83 1.54 -3.20 5.44
C ILE A 83 2.04 -1.79 5.10
N THR A 84 2.89 -1.23 5.95
CA THR A 84 3.61 0.02 5.71
C THR A 84 5.11 -0.27 5.61
N LEU A 85 5.72 0.15 4.51
CA LEU A 85 7.17 0.22 4.34
C LEU A 85 7.68 1.59 4.79
N ALA A 86 8.75 1.58 5.59
CA ALA A 86 9.57 2.74 5.90
C ALA A 86 10.96 2.62 5.24
N PRO A 87 11.71 3.72 5.09
CA PRO A 87 13.08 3.67 4.58
C PRO A 87 14.00 3.02 5.60
N GLY A 88 15.02 2.30 5.13
CA GLY A 88 15.98 1.59 5.96
C GLY A 88 16.82 0.60 5.16
N ASP A 89 17.82 0.01 5.80
CA ASP A 89 18.81 -0.84 5.13
C ASP A 89 18.26 -2.23 4.79
N GLY A 90 17.19 -2.69 5.46
CA GLY A 90 16.53 -3.96 5.20
C GLY A 90 15.58 -3.98 3.99
N ILE A 91 15.43 -2.85 3.28
CA ILE A 91 14.59 -2.71 2.10
C ILE A 91 15.44 -2.31 0.91
N ASP A 92 15.49 -3.18 -0.10
CA ASP A 92 16.11 -2.93 -1.40
C ASP A 92 15.06 -2.67 -2.49
N GLU A 93 15.54 -2.25 -3.66
CA GLU A 93 14.71 -1.90 -4.81
C GLU A 93 13.85 -3.09 -5.27
N THR A 94 14.44 -4.29 -5.39
CA THR A 94 13.73 -5.50 -5.82
C THR A 94 12.58 -5.84 -4.88
N MET A 95 12.78 -5.76 -3.57
CA MET A 95 11.72 -5.99 -2.59
C MET A 95 10.57 -5.01 -2.76
N VAL A 96 10.85 -3.72 -2.99
CA VAL A 96 9.79 -2.71 -3.22
C VAL A 96 9.04 -3.01 -4.51
N GLU A 97 9.75 -3.37 -5.58
CA GLU A 97 9.14 -3.72 -6.87
C GLU A 97 8.18 -4.91 -6.73
N ASP A 98 8.64 -5.97 -6.08
CA ASP A 98 7.87 -7.19 -5.84
C ASP A 98 6.63 -6.92 -4.97
N LEU A 99 6.77 -6.14 -3.90
CA LEU A 99 5.65 -5.81 -3.02
C LEU A 99 4.60 -4.92 -3.71
N VAL A 100 5.03 -3.98 -4.55
CA VAL A 100 4.10 -3.16 -5.36
C VAL A 100 3.37 -4.03 -6.38
N ALA A 101 4.09 -4.93 -7.08
CA ALA A 101 3.50 -5.88 -8.02
C ALA A 101 2.51 -6.84 -7.36
N ASN A 102 2.88 -7.43 -6.21
CA ASN A 102 2.03 -8.32 -5.44
C ASN A 102 0.76 -7.62 -4.93
N SER A 103 0.88 -6.37 -4.48
CA SER A 103 -0.28 -5.57 -4.06
C SER A 103 -1.25 -5.35 -5.22
N TYR A 104 -0.74 -5.01 -6.41
CA TYR A 104 -1.55 -4.87 -7.61
C TYR A 104 -2.23 -6.19 -8.00
N ASP A 105 -1.47 -7.30 -8.05
CA ASP A 105 -1.98 -8.61 -8.44
C ASP A 105 -3.09 -9.07 -7.49
N LEU A 106 -2.93 -8.82 -6.19
CA LEU A 106 -3.94 -9.12 -5.18
C LEU A 106 -5.24 -8.34 -5.44
N VAL A 107 -5.14 -7.05 -5.76
CA VAL A 107 -6.32 -6.22 -6.07
C VAL A 107 -6.98 -6.66 -7.38
N VAL A 108 -6.20 -6.94 -8.43
CA VAL A 108 -6.72 -7.45 -9.71
C VAL A 108 -7.39 -8.81 -9.55
N ALA A 109 -6.83 -9.69 -8.72
CA ALA A 109 -7.40 -11.01 -8.43
C ALA A 109 -8.79 -10.93 -7.79
N GLY A 110 -9.08 -9.87 -7.02
CA GLY A 110 -10.41 -9.64 -6.46
C GLY A 110 -11.39 -8.89 -7.37
N LEU A 111 -10.95 -8.38 -8.53
CA LEU A 111 -11.85 -7.77 -9.51
C LEU A 111 -12.69 -8.83 -10.25
N PRO A 112 -13.93 -8.49 -10.66
CA PRO A 112 -14.69 -9.31 -11.61
C PRO A 112 -13.88 -9.58 -12.87
N ARG A 113 -13.91 -10.81 -13.40
CA ARG A 113 -13.08 -11.22 -14.54
C ARG A 113 -13.14 -10.28 -15.74
N HIS A 114 -14.32 -9.74 -16.05
CA HIS A 114 -14.54 -8.83 -17.19
C HIS A 114 -13.95 -7.42 -16.97
N ARG A 115 -13.58 -7.06 -15.74
CA ARG A 115 -12.95 -5.77 -15.41
C ARG A 115 -11.44 -5.88 -15.21
N ARG A 116 -10.88 -7.08 -15.21
CA ARG A 116 -9.44 -7.27 -15.02
C ARG A 116 -8.69 -6.71 -16.23
N PRO A 117 -7.63 -5.90 -16.02
CA PRO A 117 -6.78 -5.46 -17.11
C PRO A 117 -6.21 -6.66 -17.86
N LEU A 118 -6.15 -6.55 -19.19
CA LEU A 118 -5.35 -7.47 -19.98
C LEU A 118 -3.88 -7.07 -19.78
N ASP A 119 -3.04 -8.02 -19.38
CA ASP A 119 -1.60 -7.81 -19.34
C ASP A 119 -1.00 -8.20 -20.71
N PRO A 120 -0.59 -7.24 -21.54
CA PRO A 120 0.00 -7.52 -22.84
C PRO A 120 1.44 -8.06 -22.74
N VAL A 121 2.10 -7.92 -21.58
CA VAL A 121 3.50 -8.32 -21.36
C VAL A 121 3.59 -9.71 -20.74
N GLY A 122 2.49 -10.25 -20.22
CA GLY A 122 2.41 -11.61 -19.70
C GLY A 122 3.37 -11.82 -18.53
N ARG A 123 3.30 -10.94 -17.52
CA ARG A 123 3.99 -11.17 -16.24
C ARG A 123 3.51 -12.52 -15.72
N ARG A 124 4.40 -13.51 -15.73
CA ARG A 124 4.13 -14.79 -15.08
C ARG A 124 4.01 -14.47 -13.60
N ALA A 125 2.82 -14.69 -13.05
CA ALA A 125 2.62 -14.72 -11.62
C ALA A 125 3.39 -15.92 -11.06
N GLU A 126 4.70 -15.79 -10.88
CA GLU A 126 5.50 -16.77 -10.16
C GLU A 126 5.22 -16.56 -8.67
N GLY A 127 4.32 -17.38 -8.10
CA GLY A 127 4.17 -17.52 -6.66
C GLY A 127 2.94 -16.87 -6.00
N SER A 128 1.91 -16.43 -6.74
CA SER A 128 0.62 -16.14 -6.09
C SER A 128 -0.21 -17.42 -5.98
N ASP A 129 -0.29 -17.96 -4.77
CA ASP A 129 -1.15 -19.11 -4.45
C ASP A 129 -2.62 -18.73 -4.74
N PRO A 130 -3.31 -19.40 -5.68
CA PRO A 130 -4.66 -19.02 -6.12
C PRO A 130 -5.76 -19.24 -5.07
N ALA A 131 -5.41 -19.64 -3.84
CA ALA A 131 -6.37 -19.98 -2.78
C ALA A 131 -6.97 -18.79 -2.01
N ALA A 132 -6.58 -17.54 -2.27
CA ALA A 132 -7.11 -16.37 -1.54
C ALA A 132 -8.38 -15.79 -2.21
N GLY A 133 -9.39 -16.62 -2.43
CA GLY A 133 -10.74 -16.14 -2.67
C GLY A 133 -11.39 -15.76 -1.35
N GLN A 134 -11.20 -14.52 -0.87
CA GLN A 134 -12.03 -13.95 0.21
C GLN A 134 -11.85 -12.44 0.37
N ASP A 135 -12.96 -11.73 0.14
CA ASP A 135 -13.35 -10.41 0.65
C ASP A 135 -12.29 -9.28 0.60
N LEU A 136 -12.08 -8.71 -0.59
CA LEU A 136 -11.46 -7.39 -0.71
C LEU A 136 -12.55 -6.34 -0.49
N GLY A 137 -12.76 -5.94 0.76
CA GLY A 137 -13.68 -4.87 1.16
C GLY A 137 -13.60 -3.66 0.21
N ASP A 138 -14.77 -3.13 -0.15
CA ASP A 138 -14.93 -1.98 -1.02
C ASP A 138 -14.19 -0.76 -0.46
N VAL A 139 -13.50 -0.04 -1.35
CA VAL A 139 -12.57 1.09 -1.03
C VAL A 139 -13.23 2.24 -0.25
N ALA A 140 -14.55 2.27 -0.16
CA ALA A 140 -15.27 3.24 0.67
C ALA A 140 -15.26 2.89 2.18
N ASP A 141 -14.97 1.64 2.55
CA ASP A 141 -15.01 1.16 3.95
C ASP A 141 -13.66 1.22 4.66
N ASP A 142 -12.53 1.05 3.96
CA ASP A 142 -11.17 1.08 4.53
C ASP A 142 -10.78 2.43 5.18
N LEU A 143 -11.52 3.51 4.88
CA LEU A 143 -11.33 4.84 5.49
C LEU A 143 -12.23 5.11 6.71
N ARG A 144 -13.14 4.19 7.08
CA ARG A 144 -14.04 4.35 8.24
C ARG A 144 -13.58 3.55 9.45
N GLY A 145 -12.40 3.88 9.94
CA GLY A 145 -11.88 3.41 11.23
C GLY A 145 -11.51 4.59 12.13
N GLU A 146 -12.45 4.95 13.02
CA GLU A 146 -12.26 5.73 14.26
C GLU A 146 -12.10 7.26 14.14
N THR A 147 -13.20 7.93 14.48
CA THR A 147 -13.32 9.19 15.23
C THR A 147 -12.01 9.92 15.57
N VAL A 148 -11.87 11.08 14.94
CA VAL A 148 -11.01 12.19 15.36
C VAL A 148 -11.11 12.39 16.87
N THR A 149 -10.12 11.90 17.63
CA THR A 149 -9.95 12.34 19.01
C THR A 149 -9.40 13.75 18.95
N ARG A 150 -10.35 14.69 19.02
CA ARG A 150 -10.22 16.06 19.48
C ARG A 150 -9.03 16.25 20.42
N LEU A 151 -7.90 16.75 19.91
CA LEU A 151 -6.86 17.38 20.72
C LEU A 151 -6.99 18.89 20.57
N GLU A 152 -8.12 19.41 21.04
CA GLU A 152 -8.29 20.84 21.28
C GLU A 152 -7.53 21.20 22.56
N HIS A 153 -6.54 22.08 22.40
CA HIS A 153 -6.10 23.07 23.38
C HIS A 153 -6.04 22.66 24.86
N ARG A 154 -4.85 22.20 25.29
CA ARG A 154 -4.33 22.59 26.61
C ARG A 154 -3.00 23.31 26.43
N ALA A 155 -3.11 24.59 26.07
CA ALA A 155 -2.08 25.56 26.40
C ALA A 155 -1.91 25.58 27.93
N GLY A 156 -0.65 25.57 28.35
CA GLY A 156 -0.23 25.29 29.71
C GLY A 156 -0.76 26.23 30.79
N THR A 157 -0.88 25.67 31.99
CA THR A 157 -0.84 26.40 33.26
C THR A 157 0.40 25.90 34.00
N ILE A 158 1.48 26.68 33.94
CA ILE A 158 2.62 26.75 34.88
C ILE A 158 3.21 28.15 34.59
N ARG A 159 3.25 29.16 35.46
CA ARG A 159 3.40 29.25 36.91
C ARG A 159 2.81 30.58 37.39
#